data_AF-A0A7C6LWH4-F1
#
_entry.id   AF-A0A7C6LWH4-F1
#
_cell.length_a   1.000
_cell.length_b   1.000
_cell.length_c   1.000
_cell.angle_alpha   90.00
_cell.angle_beta   90.00
_cell.angle_gamma   90.00
#
_symmetry.space_group_name_H-M   'P 1'
#
loop_
_entity.id
_entity.type
_entity.pdbx_description
1 polymer ?
#
loop_
_entity_poly.entity_id
_entity_poly.type
_entity_poly.pdbx_seq_one_letter_code
_entity_poly.pdbx_strand_id
1 'polypeptide(L)'
;MIIKMRRLTAVFISLLIILIILALIATPFPADADNPDNYDHLALKVDDLDGDGVMEEYCLSEGILTVKKDGRNLLETPPDWQVEYFSLGDVNNDGNTELVFSLWKKGSFGKIRPFWHTGDNDSYKNHLFVYKLEEDIFKPVWCSSDLDRPILSIDILDINDDGLYELVVNEGQYQQPASFRPFTNITQTLTAWQWNQWGFYKLD
;
A
#
# COMPACT_ATOMS: atom_id res chain seq x y z
N MET A 1 22.73 -55.05 -18.79
CA MET A 1 23.43 -54.21 -17.77
C MET A 1 22.97 -52.75 -17.76
N ILE A 2 22.62 -52.15 -18.92
CA ILE A 2 22.29 -50.72 -19.09
C ILE A 2 20.97 -50.26 -18.42
N ILE A 3 19.95 -51.13 -18.33
CA ILE A 3 18.63 -50.79 -17.77
C ILE A 3 18.68 -50.59 -16.24
N LYS A 4 19.59 -51.30 -15.54
CA LYS A 4 19.74 -51.21 -14.07
C LYS A 4 20.40 -49.90 -13.64
N MET A 5 21.35 -49.39 -14.46
CA MET A 5 21.99 -48.08 -14.25
C MET A 5 21.02 -46.91 -14.41
N ARG A 6 20.12 -46.96 -15.41
CA ARG A 6 19.10 -45.89 -15.63
C ARG A 6 18.08 -45.77 -14.50
N ARG A 7 17.73 -46.89 -13.84
CA ARG A 7 16.84 -46.88 -12.68
C ARG A 7 17.53 -46.33 -11.43
N LEU A 8 18.82 -46.62 -11.25
CA LEU A 8 19.60 -46.03 -10.16
C LEU A 8 19.71 -44.50 -10.32
N THR A 9 20.05 -44.01 -11.51
CA THR A 9 20.18 -42.56 -11.76
C THR A 9 18.86 -41.82 -11.53
N ALA A 10 17.72 -42.40 -11.92
CA ALA A 10 16.42 -41.78 -11.68
C ALA A 10 16.07 -41.69 -10.18
N VAL A 11 16.34 -42.75 -9.41
CA VAL A 11 16.11 -42.75 -7.95
C VAL A 11 17.00 -41.74 -7.24
N PHE A 12 18.27 -41.60 -7.66
CA PHE A 12 19.18 -40.59 -7.11
C PHE A 12 18.71 -39.16 -7.41
N ILE A 13 18.22 -38.89 -8.62
CA ILE A 13 17.68 -37.56 -8.98
C ILE A 13 16.42 -37.26 -8.17
N SER A 14 15.52 -38.23 -7.99
CA SER A 14 14.32 -38.05 -7.17
C SER A 14 14.64 -37.80 -5.69
N LEU A 15 15.62 -38.49 -5.12
CA LEU A 15 16.09 -38.24 -3.75
C LEU A 15 16.75 -36.87 -3.60
N LEU A 16 17.50 -36.42 -4.61
CA LEU A 16 18.11 -35.08 -4.62
C LEU A 16 17.05 -33.98 -4.68
N ILE A 17 16.01 -34.14 -5.50
CA ILE A 17 14.89 -33.19 -5.57
C ILE A 17 14.12 -33.13 -4.25
N ILE A 18 13.87 -34.28 -3.61
CA ILE A 18 13.22 -34.34 -2.29
C ILE A 18 14.09 -33.66 -1.22
N LEU A 19 15.42 -33.85 -1.26
CA LEU A 19 16.34 -33.20 -0.33
C LEU A 19 16.39 -31.68 -0.53
N ILE A 20 16.31 -31.20 -1.79
CA ILE A 20 16.24 -29.78 -2.12
C ILE A 20 14.90 -29.19 -1.65
N ILE A 21 13.78 -29.88 -1.87
CA ILE A 21 12.46 -29.44 -1.37
C ILE A 21 12.45 -29.41 0.16
N LEU A 22 13.00 -30.43 0.83
CA LEU A 22 13.13 -30.44 2.29
C LEU A 22 14.07 -29.34 2.79
N ALA A 23 15.14 -29.02 2.07
CA ALA A 23 16.03 -27.90 2.39
C ALA A 23 15.37 -26.53 2.16
N LEU A 24 14.46 -26.40 1.18
CA LEU A 24 13.63 -25.20 0.97
C LEU A 24 12.54 -25.04 2.05
N ILE A 25 12.03 -26.14 2.62
CA ILE A 25 11.06 -26.09 3.74
C ILE A 25 11.78 -25.90 5.08
N ALA A 26 13.04 -26.33 5.18
CA ALA A 26 13.87 -26.25 6.38
C ALA A 26 14.78 -25.01 6.43
N THR A 27 14.65 -24.06 5.49
CA THR A 27 15.17 -22.72 5.79
C THR A 27 14.38 -22.21 6.97
N PRO A 28 15.00 -21.88 8.11
CA PRO A 28 14.30 -21.19 9.16
C PRO A 28 13.75 -19.91 8.52
N PHE A 29 12.41 -19.82 8.43
CA PHE A 29 11.76 -18.53 8.33
C PHE A 29 12.47 -17.64 9.35
N PRO A 30 13.01 -16.47 8.97
CA PRO A 30 13.59 -15.58 9.95
C PRO A 30 12.53 -15.37 11.02
N ALA A 31 12.84 -15.85 12.22
CA ALA A 31 12.01 -15.73 13.41
C ALA A 31 12.08 -14.27 13.84
N ASP A 32 11.37 -13.43 13.09
CA ASP A 32 11.17 -12.00 13.37
C ASP A 32 9.77 -11.53 12.94
N ALA A 33 8.91 -12.44 12.47
CA ALA A 33 7.53 -12.15 12.05
C ALA A 33 6.56 -11.86 13.22
N ASP A 34 7.03 -11.95 14.46
CA ASP A 34 6.24 -11.66 15.68
C ASP A 34 6.69 -10.37 16.40
N ASN A 35 7.57 -9.56 15.79
CA ASN A 35 7.86 -8.22 16.29
C ASN A 35 7.09 -7.16 15.49
N PRO A 36 5.95 -6.65 16.00
CA PRO A 36 5.19 -5.59 15.34
C PRO A 36 5.93 -4.24 15.31
N ASP A 37 7.14 -4.16 15.89
CA ASP A 37 7.97 -2.95 15.92
C ASP A 37 9.06 -2.93 14.82
N ASN A 38 9.12 -3.94 13.93
CA ASN A 38 10.06 -3.94 12.81
C ASN A 38 9.51 -3.16 11.60
N TYR A 39 9.38 -1.85 11.74
CA TYR A 39 8.86 -0.91 10.73
C TYR A 39 9.88 -0.55 9.63
N ASP A 40 10.70 -1.49 9.17
CA ASP A 40 11.59 -1.24 8.03
C ASP A 40 10.87 -1.50 6.70
N HIS A 41 9.67 -0.93 6.56
CA HIS A 41 8.90 -0.98 5.30
C HIS A 41 9.47 0.04 4.32
N LEU A 42 10.69 -0.23 3.85
CA LEU A 42 11.22 0.46 2.70
C LEU A 42 10.42 0.01 1.47
N ALA A 43 9.63 0.91 0.92
CA ALA A 43 8.97 0.71 -0.37
C ALA A 43 9.47 1.75 -1.36
N LEU A 44 9.93 1.28 -2.51
CA LEU A 44 10.49 2.09 -3.58
C LEU A 44 9.71 1.80 -4.88
N LYS A 45 9.22 2.84 -5.53
CA LYS A 45 8.67 2.79 -6.90
C LYS A 45 9.30 3.88 -7.74
N VAL A 46 9.33 3.67 -9.05
CA VAL A 46 9.84 4.62 -10.03
C VAL A 46 8.83 4.70 -11.16
N ASP A 47 8.33 5.89 -11.46
CA ASP A 47 7.32 6.13 -12.49
C ASP A 47 7.36 7.59 -12.96
N ASP A 48 6.84 7.88 -14.15
CA ASP A 48 6.74 9.22 -14.75
C ASP A 48 5.29 9.69 -14.65
N LEU A 49 4.94 10.37 -13.55
CA LEU A 49 3.55 10.72 -13.26
C LEU A 49 3.05 11.95 -14.00
N ASP A 50 3.94 12.88 -14.38
CA ASP A 50 3.57 14.06 -15.17
C ASP A 50 3.82 13.92 -16.67
N GLY A 51 4.36 12.78 -17.10
CA GLY A 51 4.49 12.40 -18.50
C GLY A 51 5.53 13.23 -19.26
N ASP A 52 6.50 13.83 -18.56
CA ASP A 52 7.52 14.67 -19.17
C ASP A 52 8.74 13.89 -19.69
N GLY A 53 8.75 12.57 -19.47
CA GLY A 53 9.79 11.65 -19.89
C GLY A 53 10.94 11.48 -18.89
N VAL A 54 10.87 12.13 -17.72
CA VAL A 54 11.82 11.97 -16.62
C VAL A 54 11.14 11.23 -15.48
N MET A 55 11.80 10.19 -14.96
CA MET A 55 11.21 9.37 -13.90
C MET A 55 11.29 10.06 -12.54
N GLU A 56 10.22 9.97 -11.75
CA GLU A 56 10.24 10.24 -10.33
C GLU A 56 10.50 8.98 -9.49
N GLU A 57 11.21 9.15 -8.38
CA GLU A 57 11.49 8.13 -7.38
C GLU A 57 10.60 8.32 -6.16
N TYR A 58 9.76 7.33 -5.85
CA TYR A 58 8.83 7.31 -4.72
C TYR A 58 9.37 6.41 -3.64
N CYS A 59 9.74 6.96 -2.50
CA CYS A 59 10.34 6.24 -1.39
C CYS A 59 9.50 6.43 -0.12
N LEU A 60 8.96 5.35 0.41
CA LEU A 60 8.40 5.28 1.75
C LEU A 60 9.43 4.67 2.68
N SER A 61 9.83 5.41 3.72
CA SER A 61 10.76 4.95 4.75
C SER A 61 10.35 5.53 6.09
N GLU A 62 10.32 4.70 7.13
CA GLU A 62 9.97 5.11 8.51
C GLU A 62 8.65 5.92 8.62
N GLY A 63 7.70 5.67 7.72
CA GLY A 63 6.41 6.37 7.70
C GLY A 63 6.38 7.70 6.96
N ILE A 64 7.50 8.11 6.36
CA ILE A 64 7.61 9.33 5.57
C ILE A 64 7.67 8.94 4.09
N LEU A 65 6.72 9.45 3.31
CA LEU A 65 6.73 9.32 1.87
C LEU A 65 7.45 10.52 1.25
N THR A 66 8.52 10.23 0.51
CA THR A 66 9.35 11.20 -0.21
C THR A 66 9.28 10.92 -1.70
N VAL A 67 9.14 11.96 -2.52
CA VAL A 67 9.21 11.85 -3.98
C VAL A 67 10.31 12.76 -4.50
N LYS A 68 11.19 12.21 -5.35
CA LYS A 68 12.31 12.94 -5.94
C LYS A 68 12.33 12.83 -7.45
N LYS A 69 12.84 13.86 -8.11
CA LYS A 69 13.11 13.91 -9.55
C LYS A 69 14.48 14.54 -9.75
N ASP A 70 15.37 13.88 -10.47
CA ASP A 70 16.76 14.33 -10.67
C ASP A 70 17.47 14.77 -9.37
N GLY A 71 17.22 14.06 -8.27
CA GLY A 71 17.76 14.37 -6.95
C GLY A 71 17.13 15.57 -6.22
N ARG A 72 16.22 16.31 -6.87
CA ARG A 72 15.39 17.35 -6.24
C ARG A 72 14.20 16.72 -5.54
N ASN A 73 13.89 17.18 -4.33
CA ASN A 73 12.69 16.78 -3.61
C ASN A 73 11.44 17.48 -4.20
N LEU A 74 10.45 16.70 -4.63
CA LEU A 74 9.15 17.19 -5.10
C LEU A 74 8.09 17.16 -4.00
N LEU A 75 8.08 16.09 -3.20
CA LEU A 75 7.14 15.90 -2.09
C LEU A 75 7.87 15.27 -0.91
N GLU A 76 7.54 15.74 0.29
CA GLU A 76 7.81 15.06 1.55
C GLU A 76 6.56 15.19 2.41
N THR A 77 6.02 14.08 2.88
CA THR A 77 4.82 14.13 3.73
C THR A 77 5.14 14.74 5.10
N PRO A 78 4.21 15.47 5.72
CA PRO A 78 4.40 16.04 7.05
C PRO A 78 4.82 15.00 8.10
N PRO A 79 5.71 15.34 9.04
CA PRO A 79 6.23 14.38 10.04
C PRO A 79 5.19 13.97 11.09
N ASP A 80 4.07 14.67 11.19
CA ASP A 80 2.93 14.28 12.04
C ASP A 80 1.98 13.29 11.34
N TRP A 81 2.25 12.98 10.06
CA TRP A 81 1.59 11.90 9.34
C TRP A 81 2.44 10.64 9.41
N GLN A 82 1.79 9.50 9.49
CA GLN A 82 2.42 8.18 9.39
C GLN A 82 1.87 7.49 8.16
N VAL A 83 2.58 7.57 7.03
CA VAL A 83 2.22 6.83 5.82
C VAL A 83 2.56 5.36 6.03
N GLU A 84 1.66 4.44 5.63
CA GLU A 84 1.91 2.99 5.77
C GLU A 84 1.98 2.27 4.42
N TYR A 85 1.15 2.67 3.46
CA TYR A 85 1.09 2.02 2.16
C TYR A 85 0.94 3.07 1.06
N PHE A 86 1.56 2.84 -0.09
CA PHE A 86 1.32 3.63 -1.29
C PHE A 86 1.28 2.78 -2.55
N SER A 87 0.50 3.23 -3.53
CA SER A 87 0.50 2.70 -4.88
C SER A 87 0.46 3.81 -5.92
N LEU A 88 0.85 3.43 -7.14
CA LEU A 88 0.83 4.29 -8.32
C LEU A 88 -0.13 3.64 -9.32
N GLY A 89 -1.06 4.40 -9.87
CA GLY A 89 -1.98 3.93 -10.90
C GLY A 89 -3.08 4.95 -11.21
N ASP A 90 -3.73 4.79 -12.36
CA ASP A 90 -4.88 5.60 -12.80
C ASP A 90 -6.13 5.23 -12.00
N VAL A 91 -6.15 5.63 -10.73
CA VAL A 91 -7.17 5.23 -9.77
C VAL A 91 -8.48 5.99 -10.00
N ASN A 92 -8.38 7.18 -10.61
CA ASN A 92 -9.53 8.02 -10.92
C ASN A 92 -10.11 7.77 -12.33
N ASN A 93 -9.45 6.92 -13.13
CA ASN A 93 -9.80 6.54 -14.49
C ASN A 93 -9.90 7.74 -15.45
N ASP A 94 -8.98 8.71 -15.33
CA ASP A 94 -8.86 9.86 -16.21
C ASP A 94 -7.74 9.72 -17.27
N GLY A 95 -7.02 8.60 -17.23
CA GLY A 95 -5.95 8.26 -18.15
C GLY A 95 -4.56 8.66 -17.68
N ASN A 96 -4.42 9.24 -16.48
CA ASN A 96 -3.13 9.60 -15.88
C ASN A 96 -2.88 8.79 -14.61
N THR A 97 -1.62 8.55 -14.29
CA THR A 97 -1.24 7.84 -13.06
C THR A 97 -1.32 8.78 -11.85
N GLU A 98 -1.97 8.34 -10.76
CA GLU A 98 -1.94 9.01 -9.47
C GLU A 98 -1.04 8.32 -8.46
N LEU A 99 -0.56 9.12 -7.49
CA LEU A 99 -0.03 8.65 -6.22
C LEU A 99 -1.18 8.47 -5.22
N VAL A 100 -1.40 7.24 -4.80
CA VAL A 100 -2.41 6.85 -3.80
C VAL A 100 -1.72 6.35 -2.54
N PHE A 101 -2.07 6.86 -1.37
CA PHE A 101 -1.43 6.42 -0.13
C PHE A 101 -2.37 6.44 1.09
N SER A 102 -2.17 5.43 1.94
CA SER A 102 -2.79 5.28 3.26
C SER A 102 -1.89 5.91 4.31
N LEU A 103 -2.47 6.69 5.21
CA LEU A 103 -1.73 7.36 6.28
C LEU A 103 -2.55 7.49 7.56
N TRP A 104 -1.86 7.60 8.70
CA TRP A 104 -2.44 7.90 9.99
C TRP A 104 -2.12 9.33 10.40
N LYS A 105 -3.15 10.08 10.80
CA LYS A 105 -3.01 11.46 11.27
C LYS A 105 -4.14 11.80 12.24
N LYS A 106 -3.97 12.91 12.96
CA LYS A 106 -5.03 13.47 13.81
C LYS A 106 -5.97 14.35 12.99
N GLY A 107 -7.27 14.10 13.12
CA GLY A 107 -8.34 14.92 12.55
C GLY A 107 -8.44 14.92 11.03
N SER A 108 -9.59 15.34 10.49
CA SER A 108 -9.91 15.27 9.06
C SER A 108 -9.77 16.60 8.32
N PHE A 109 -9.94 17.74 9.01
CA PHE A 109 -10.07 19.06 8.35
C PHE A 109 -8.79 19.91 8.30
N GLY A 110 -7.66 19.41 8.81
CA GLY A 110 -6.43 20.20 8.92
C GLY A 110 -6.66 21.51 9.69
N LYS A 111 -6.15 22.64 9.16
CA LYS A 111 -6.28 23.98 9.78
C LYS A 111 -7.63 24.65 9.52
N ILE A 112 -8.36 24.25 8.48
CA ILE A 112 -9.61 24.90 8.05
C ILE A 112 -10.76 23.94 8.24
N ARG A 113 -11.42 24.07 9.39
CA ARG A 113 -12.58 23.26 9.77
C ARG A 113 -13.89 23.92 9.30
N PRO A 114 -14.78 23.19 8.61
CA PRO A 114 -16.08 23.73 8.22
C PRO A 114 -16.95 24.12 9.43
N PHE A 115 -17.71 25.20 9.31
CA PHE A 115 -18.47 25.77 10.43
C PHE A 115 -19.59 24.84 10.95
N TRP A 116 -20.07 23.90 10.13
CA TRP A 116 -21.11 22.94 10.49
C TRP A 116 -20.59 21.72 11.27
N HIS A 117 -19.27 21.56 11.42
CA HIS A 117 -18.70 20.51 12.26
C HIS A 117 -18.47 21.04 13.69
N THR A 118 -19.09 20.43 14.71
CA THR A 118 -19.08 20.94 16.10
C THR A 118 -18.42 20.04 17.16
N GLY A 119 -18.04 18.78 16.84
CA GLY A 119 -17.38 17.83 17.76
C GLY A 119 -15.84 17.87 17.79
N ASP A 120 -15.17 16.99 18.54
CA ASP A 120 -13.71 16.91 18.51
C ASP A 120 -13.19 16.45 17.14
N ASN A 121 -11.99 16.88 16.76
CA ASN A 121 -11.34 16.55 15.49
C ASN A 121 -9.85 16.25 15.71
N ASP A 122 -9.56 15.48 16.74
CA ASP A 122 -8.21 15.12 17.16
C ASP A 122 -7.97 13.60 17.15
N SER A 123 -8.97 12.82 16.74
CA SER A 123 -8.87 11.36 16.61
C SER A 123 -7.74 11.00 15.66
N TYR A 124 -6.86 10.11 16.11
CA TYR A 124 -5.80 9.53 15.31
C TYR A 124 -6.34 8.31 14.56
N LYS A 125 -6.57 8.45 13.26
CA LYS A 125 -7.20 7.43 12.42
C LYS A 125 -6.54 7.35 11.06
N ASN A 126 -6.88 6.30 10.32
CA ASN A 126 -6.38 6.06 8.98
C ASN A 126 -7.17 6.87 7.95
N HIS A 127 -6.46 7.36 6.94
CA HIS A 127 -6.98 8.15 5.82
C HIS A 127 -6.40 7.61 4.52
N LEU A 128 -7.09 7.87 3.41
CA LEU A 128 -6.65 7.55 2.05
C LEU A 128 -6.60 8.83 1.21
N PHE A 129 -5.42 9.16 0.70
CA PHE A 129 -5.19 10.35 -0.09
C PHE A 129 -4.79 9.97 -1.53
N VAL A 130 -5.27 10.76 -2.50
CA VAL A 130 -5.01 10.62 -3.94
C VAL A 130 -4.46 11.94 -4.45
N TYR A 131 -3.26 11.88 -4.99
CA TYR A 131 -2.48 13.03 -5.43
C TYR A 131 -2.06 12.80 -6.89
N LYS A 132 -2.14 13.86 -7.70
CA LYS A 132 -1.58 13.87 -9.06
C LYS A 132 -0.34 14.75 -9.11
N LEU A 133 0.54 14.48 -10.05
CA LEU A 133 1.68 15.32 -10.37
C LEU A 133 1.38 16.12 -11.63
N GLU A 134 1.53 17.45 -11.57
CA GLU A 134 1.44 18.31 -12.74
C GLU A 134 2.53 19.37 -12.65
N GLU A 135 3.41 19.44 -13.66
CA GLU A 135 4.50 20.43 -13.73
C GLU A 135 5.37 20.42 -12.46
N ASP A 136 5.86 19.25 -12.05
CA ASP A 136 6.63 19.04 -10.79
C ASP A 136 5.90 19.45 -9.49
N ILE A 137 4.58 19.68 -9.54
CA ILE A 137 3.77 20.07 -8.37
C ILE A 137 2.72 19.01 -8.08
N PHE A 138 2.83 18.38 -6.90
CA PHE A 138 1.80 17.49 -6.38
C PHE A 138 0.56 18.27 -5.96
N LYS A 139 -0.60 17.87 -6.50
CA LYS A 139 -1.90 18.45 -6.17
C LYS A 139 -2.83 17.36 -5.62
N PRO A 140 -3.58 17.64 -4.53
CA PRO A 140 -4.57 16.70 -4.05
C PRO A 140 -5.71 16.61 -5.08
N VAL A 141 -5.98 15.40 -5.56
CA VAL A 141 -7.21 15.07 -6.29
C VAL A 141 -8.32 14.84 -5.29
N TRP A 142 -8.02 14.07 -4.24
CA TRP A 142 -8.97 13.74 -3.18
C TRP A 142 -8.29 13.33 -1.89
N CYS A 143 -8.86 13.73 -0.75
CA CYS A 143 -8.39 13.39 0.58
C CYS A 143 -9.58 12.91 1.40
N SER A 144 -9.56 11.68 1.88
CA SER A 144 -10.63 11.16 2.72
C SER A 144 -10.70 11.90 4.07
N SER A 145 -11.90 11.93 4.65
CA SER A 145 -12.01 12.03 6.12
C SER A 145 -11.48 10.73 6.76
N ASP A 146 -11.57 10.62 8.08
CA ASP A 146 -11.18 9.39 8.76
C ASP A 146 -11.98 8.20 8.22
N LEU A 147 -11.27 7.15 7.80
CA LEU A 147 -11.90 5.95 7.28
C LEU A 147 -12.57 5.19 8.42
N ASP A 148 -13.69 4.50 8.14
CA ASP A 148 -14.37 3.63 9.11
C ASP A 148 -13.55 2.39 9.48
N ARG A 149 -12.67 1.96 8.57
CA ARG A 149 -11.73 0.85 8.76
C ARG A 149 -10.34 1.26 8.24
N PRO A 150 -9.27 0.85 8.94
CA PRO A 150 -7.92 1.13 8.47
C PRO A 150 -7.53 0.24 7.29
N ILE A 151 -6.77 0.81 6.37
CA ILE A 151 -6.20 0.09 5.22
C ILE A 151 -4.89 -0.58 5.62
N LEU A 152 -4.77 -1.87 5.33
CA LEU A 152 -3.61 -2.74 5.62
C LEU A 152 -2.81 -3.13 4.36
N SER A 153 -3.34 -2.85 3.17
CA SER A 153 -2.62 -2.90 1.90
C SER A 153 -3.41 -2.17 0.82
N ILE A 154 -2.73 -1.70 -0.23
CA ILE A 154 -3.33 -1.01 -1.38
C ILE A 154 -2.74 -1.59 -2.66
N ASP A 155 -3.60 -1.97 -3.59
CA ASP A 155 -3.29 -2.25 -4.98
C ASP A 155 -4.29 -1.53 -5.90
N ILE A 156 -3.91 -1.31 -7.16
CA ILE A 156 -4.77 -0.68 -8.18
C ILE A 156 -4.80 -1.61 -9.39
N LEU A 157 -5.96 -2.18 -9.70
CA LEU A 157 -6.12 -3.26 -10.67
C LEU A 157 -7.52 -3.17 -11.29
N ASP A 158 -7.64 -3.42 -12.60
CA ASP A 158 -8.92 -3.76 -13.23
C ASP A 158 -9.22 -5.23 -12.87
N ILE A 159 -10.07 -5.45 -11.87
CA ILE A 159 -10.32 -6.80 -11.34
C ILE A 159 -11.50 -7.51 -12.00
N ASN A 160 -12.30 -6.76 -12.77
CA ASN A 160 -13.53 -7.24 -13.38
C ASN A 160 -13.48 -7.23 -14.92
N ASP A 161 -12.35 -6.81 -15.50
CA ASP A 161 -12.07 -6.65 -16.94
C ASP A 161 -13.06 -5.70 -17.64
N ASP A 162 -13.58 -4.67 -16.94
CA ASP A 162 -14.47 -3.65 -17.52
C ASP A 162 -13.73 -2.48 -18.18
N GLY A 163 -12.40 -2.46 -18.05
CA GLY A 163 -11.52 -1.42 -18.56
C GLY A 163 -11.33 -0.24 -17.61
N LEU A 164 -11.86 -0.30 -16.40
CA LEU A 164 -11.64 0.65 -15.31
C LEU A 164 -10.79 0.00 -14.21
N TYR A 165 -9.91 0.78 -13.59
CA TYR A 165 -9.13 0.35 -12.45
C TYR A 165 -9.90 0.53 -11.15
N GLU A 166 -9.88 -0.51 -10.31
CA GLU A 166 -10.35 -0.48 -8.93
C GLU A 166 -9.18 -0.31 -7.95
N LEU A 167 -9.47 0.40 -6.86
CA LEU A 167 -8.64 0.40 -5.68
C LEU A 167 -8.95 -0.85 -4.84
N VAL A 168 -8.03 -1.81 -4.82
CA VAL A 168 -8.14 -3.05 -4.06
C VAL A 168 -7.45 -2.88 -2.71
N VAL A 169 -8.19 -3.03 -1.63
CA VAL A 169 -7.68 -2.80 -0.26
C VAL A 169 -8.00 -3.96 0.66
N ASN A 170 -7.04 -4.33 1.50
CA ASN A 170 -7.30 -5.14 2.69
C ASN A 170 -7.64 -4.20 3.85
N GLU A 171 -8.86 -4.28 4.35
CA GLU A 171 -9.31 -3.48 5.48
C GLU A 171 -9.19 -4.24 6.80
N GLY A 172 -8.69 -3.57 7.83
CA GLY A 172 -8.66 -4.05 9.21
C GLY A 172 -9.85 -3.58 10.05
N GLN A 173 -9.64 -3.53 11.36
CA GLN A 173 -10.57 -2.96 12.34
C GLN A 173 -9.82 -2.09 13.35
N TYR A 174 -10.42 -0.97 13.76
CA TYR A 174 -9.91 -0.18 14.87
C TYR A 174 -10.11 -0.88 16.20
N GLN A 175 -9.21 -0.63 17.16
CA GLN A 175 -9.37 -1.06 18.54
C GLN A 175 -9.96 0.07 19.41
N GLN A 176 -10.79 -0.30 20.39
CA GLN A 176 -11.24 0.60 21.47
C GLN A 176 -10.34 0.43 22.71
N PRO A 177 -10.15 1.45 23.57
CA PRO A 177 -9.32 2.63 23.35
C PRO A 177 -8.04 2.54 24.23
N ALA A 178 -6.92 2.04 23.68
CA ALA A 178 -5.62 2.14 24.35
C ALA A 178 -4.42 1.95 23.41
N SER A 179 -4.62 1.33 22.25
CA SER A 179 -3.59 1.09 21.24
C SER A 179 -3.81 2.05 20.06
N PHE A 180 -2.80 2.86 19.77
CA PHE A 180 -2.76 3.83 18.68
C PHE A 180 -2.68 3.19 17.27
N ARG A 181 -2.83 1.87 17.14
CA ARG A 181 -2.61 1.12 15.89
C ARG A 181 -3.49 -0.14 15.81
N PRO A 182 -3.87 -0.61 14.61
CA PRO A 182 -4.80 -1.71 14.41
C PRO A 182 -4.20 -3.07 14.81
N PHE A 183 -5.05 -4.05 15.11
CA PHE A 183 -4.62 -5.46 15.04
C PHE A 183 -4.62 -5.88 13.57
N THR A 184 -3.49 -6.42 13.10
CA THR A 184 -3.37 -7.07 11.79
C THR A 184 -3.96 -8.49 11.77
N ASN A 185 -4.29 -9.07 12.93
CA ASN A 185 -4.39 -10.54 13.09
C ASN A 185 -5.76 -11.15 13.44
N ILE A 186 -6.89 -10.43 13.40
CA ILE A 186 -8.18 -11.04 13.83
C ILE A 186 -9.25 -11.12 12.73
N THR A 187 -9.45 -10.09 11.91
CA THR A 187 -10.31 -10.15 10.72
C THR A 187 -9.90 -9.08 9.71
N GLN A 188 -9.34 -9.49 8.58
CA GLN A 188 -9.13 -8.62 7.41
C GLN A 188 -10.26 -8.84 6.40
N THR A 189 -10.62 -7.80 5.67
CA THR A 189 -11.62 -7.89 4.59
C THR A 189 -11.03 -7.30 3.33
N LEU A 190 -10.86 -8.12 2.30
CA LEU A 190 -10.51 -7.65 0.97
C LEU A 190 -11.74 -6.97 0.36
N THR A 191 -11.58 -5.73 -0.10
CA THR A 191 -12.64 -4.97 -0.76
C THR A 191 -12.07 -4.26 -1.99
N ALA A 192 -12.92 -4.04 -2.98
CA ALA A 192 -12.57 -3.31 -4.19
C ALA A 192 -13.42 -2.04 -4.24
N TRP A 193 -12.79 -0.90 -4.47
CA TRP A 193 -13.45 0.40 -4.51
C TRP A 193 -13.26 1.03 -5.88
N GLN A 194 -14.32 1.60 -6.42
CA GLN A 194 -14.28 2.26 -7.71
C GLN A 194 -14.50 3.77 -7.53
N TRP A 195 -13.86 4.55 -8.39
CA TRP A 195 -13.95 6.01 -8.36
C TRP A 195 -15.26 6.51 -8.99
N ASN A 196 -15.88 7.54 -8.41
CA ASN A 196 -17.11 8.16 -8.94
C ASN A 196 -17.07 9.69 -9.03
N GLN A 197 -15.92 10.28 -9.34
CA GLN A 197 -15.70 11.74 -9.42
C GLN A 197 -15.69 12.48 -8.06
N TRP A 198 -16.41 11.96 -7.06
CA TRP A 198 -16.48 12.55 -5.71
C TRP A 198 -15.60 11.84 -4.69
N GLY A 199 -15.22 10.60 -4.99
CA GLY A 199 -14.44 9.73 -4.12
C GLY A 199 -14.60 8.28 -4.54
N PHE A 200 -14.40 7.40 -3.57
CA PHE A 200 -14.51 5.95 -3.74
C PHE A 200 -15.83 5.41 -3.19
N TYR A 201 -16.39 4.43 -3.89
CA TYR A 201 -17.46 3.58 -3.39
C TYR A 201 -17.03 2.12 -3.45
N LYS A 202 -17.47 1.33 -2.47
CA LYS A 202 -17.19 -0.11 -2.46
C LYS A 202 -18.04 -0.81 -3.51
N LEU A 203 -17.42 -1.73 -4.22
CA LEU A 203 -18.12 -2.71 -5.05
C LEU A 203 -18.63 -3.85 -4.16
N ASP A 204 -19.79 -4.40 -4.52
CA ASP A 204 -20.45 -5.53 -3.84
C ASP A 204 -19.90 -6.89 -4.31
#